data_AF-A0A9E0P9I1-F1
#
_entry.id   AF-A0A9E0P9I1-F1
#
_cell.length_a   1.000
_cell.length_b   1.000
_cell.length_c   1.000
_cell.angle_alpha   90.00
_cell.angle_beta   90.00
_cell.angle_gamma   90.00
#
_symmetry.space_group_name_H-M   'P 1'
#
loop_
_entity.id
_entity.type
_entity.pdbx_description
1 polymer ?
#
loop_
_entity_poly.entity_id
_entity_poly.type
_entity_poly.pdbx_seq_one_letter_code
_entity_poly.pdbx_strand_id
1 'polypeptide(L)'
;MPSARFMEHHGVKKPDGISMMVQEPTPGIGGRHRLTRTYGRPAKLDETPREALARDVRDMRLIYRDEGVYTPEIHDSLKQVINKNKEKYPNLFGVKDGRN
;
A
#
# COMPACT_ATOMS: atom_id res chain seq x y z
N MET A 1 0.40 2.55 -0.11
CA MET A 1 -0.36 1.89 -1.19
C MET A 1 0.12 2.48 -2.49
N PRO A 2 0.37 1.66 -3.53
CA PRO A 2 1.07 2.12 -4.71
C PRO A 2 0.39 3.37 -5.26
N SER A 3 1.19 4.35 -5.66
CA SER A 3 0.63 5.64 -6.07
C SER A 3 -0.32 5.47 -7.26
N ALA A 4 -1.32 6.34 -7.39
CA ALA A 4 -2.22 6.34 -8.54
C ALA A 4 -1.46 6.36 -9.87
N ARG A 5 -0.39 7.15 -9.94
CA ARG A 5 0.49 7.27 -11.12
C ARG A 5 1.25 5.98 -11.42
N PHE A 6 1.65 5.23 -10.39
CA PHE A 6 2.26 3.90 -10.54
C PHE A 6 1.23 2.90 -11.06
N MET A 7 0.01 2.91 -10.52
CA MET A 7 -1.08 2.04 -10.99
C MET A 7 -1.47 2.34 -12.44
N GLU A 8 -1.57 3.61 -12.83
CA GLU A 8 -1.84 4.03 -14.21
C GLU A 8 -0.75 3.58 -15.18
N HIS A 9 0.54 3.62 -14.77
CA HIS A 9 1.65 3.11 -15.57
C HIS A 9 1.49 1.61 -15.89
N HIS A 10 0.86 0.86 -14.99
CA HIS A 10 0.54 -0.55 -15.17
C HIS A 10 -0.87 -0.82 -15.72
N GLY A 11 -1.54 0.20 -16.27
CA GLY A 11 -2.84 0.07 -16.92
C GLY A 11 -4.04 0.02 -15.97
N VAL A 12 -3.86 0.31 -14.68
CA VAL A 12 -4.94 0.38 -13.69
C VAL A 12 -5.40 1.83 -13.53
N LYS A 13 -6.68 2.11 -13.80
CA LYS A 13 -7.22 3.46 -13.64
C LYS A 13 -7.25 3.84 -12.16
N LYS A 14 -7.09 5.15 -11.90
CA LYS A 14 -7.12 5.76 -10.57
C LYS A 14 -8.28 5.33 -9.65
N PRO A 15 -9.55 5.27 -10.09
CA PRO A 15 -10.66 4.81 -9.23
C PRO A 15 -10.60 3.32 -8.91
N ASP A 16 -9.88 2.53 -9.72
CA ASP A 16 -9.81 1.09 -9.54
C ASP A 16 -8.71 0.67 -8.56
N GLY A 17 -7.77 1.56 -8.25
CA GLY A 17 -6.70 1.31 -7.28
C GLY A 17 -7.22 1.04 -5.86
N ILE A 18 -6.66 0.04 -5.18
CA ILE A 18 -6.98 -0.24 -3.78
C ILE A 18 -6.24 0.75 -2.89
N SER A 19 -7.02 1.47 -2.09
CA SER A 19 -6.52 2.40 -1.08
C SER A 19 -6.98 1.95 0.31
N MET A 20 -6.18 2.27 1.33
CA MET A 20 -6.55 2.12 2.73
C MET A 20 -6.57 3.51 3.34
N MET A 21 -7.62 3.80 4.11
CA MET A 21 -7.68 5.00 4.94
C MET A 21 -6.78 4.77 6.14
N VAL A 22 -5.80 5.64 6.32
CA VAL A 22 -4.92 5.63 7.49
C VAL A 22 -5.55 6.58 8.50
N GLN A 23 -6.20 6.06 9.53
CA GLN A 23 -6.65 6.91 10.62
C GLN A 23 -5.43 7.29 11.48
N GLU A 24 -5.20 8.59 11.60
CA GLU A 24 -4.27 9.18 12.56
C GLU A 24 -4.90 9.09 13.96
N PRO A 25 -4.18 8.64 15.01
CA PRO A 25 -4.69 8.76 16.36
C PRO A 25 -4.93 10.25 16.67
N THR A 26 -6.14 10.59 17.10
CA THR A 26 -6.60 11.96 17.40
C THR A 26 -5.57 12.75 18.23
N PRO A 27 -5.29 14.04 17.94
CA PRO A 27 -6.03 14.97 17.09
C PRO A 27 -5.40 15.12 15.70
N GLY A 28 -5.72 14.19 14.82
CA GLY A 28 -5.24 14.15 13.46
C GLY A 28 -6.36 14.30 12.45
N ILE A 29 -6.31 15.34 11.61
CA ILE A 29 -7.28 15.54 10.54
C ILE A 29 -6.96 14.49 9.47
N GLY A 30 -7.73 13.40 9.48
CA GLY A 30 -7.57 12.23 8.62
C GLY A 30 -7.10 12.57 7.19
N GLY A 31 -5.99 11.96 6.81
CA GLY A 31 -5.33 12.11 5.52
C GLY A 31 -4.34 10.97 5.29
N ARG A 32 -3.73 10.88 4.09
CA ARG A 32 -2.57 10.00 3.90
C ARG A 32 -1.49 10.42 4.88
N HIS A 33 -1.09 9.52 5.77
CA HIS A 33 -0.01 9.72 6.73
C HIS A 33 1.18 10.41 6.04
N ARG A 34 1.53 11.63 6.48
CA ARG A 34 2.60 12.48 5.86
C ARG A 34 3.97 11.79 5.88
N LEU A 35 4.11 10.71 6.67
CA LEU A 35 5.31 9.88 6.77
C LEU A 35 5.43 8.80 5.68
N THR A 36 4.39 8.55 4.88
CA THR A 36 4.55 7.67 3.72
C THR A 36 5.49 8.35 2.72
N ARG A 37 6.61 7.69 2.39
CA ARG A 37 7.75 8.27 1.64
C ARG A 37 7.40 8.85 0.26
N THR A 38 6.22 8.51 -0.27
CA THR A 38 5.65 9.02 -1.53
C THR A 38 4.93 10.36 -1.37
N TYR A 39 4.79 10.90 -0.14
CA TYR A 39 4.29 12.25 0.10
C TYR A 39 5.33 13.27 -0.42
N GLY A 40 5.02 13.94 -1.52
CA GLY A 40 5.88 14.94 -2.14
C GLY A 40 7.07 14.40 -2.94
N ARG A 41 7.18 13.08 -3.15
CA ARG A 41 8.23 12.47 -4.00
C ARG A 41 7.65 11.85 -5.27
N PRO A 42 8.33 11.94 -6.42
CA PRO A 42 7.89 11.30 -7.65
C PRO A 42 7.74 9.79 -7.43
N ALA A 43 6.73 9.21 -8.08
CA ALA A 43 6.52 7.77 -8.04
C ALA A 43 7.76 7.06 -8.58
N LYS A 44 8.32 6.14 -7.80
CA LYS A 44 9.32 5.20 -8.27
C LYS A 44 8.64 4.22 -9.23
N LEU A 45 8.89 4.38 -10.52
CA LEU A 45 8.36 3.54 -11.60
C LEU A 45 9.28 2.36 -11.93
N ASP A 46 10.47 2.35 -11.32
CA ASP A 46 11.54 1.36 -11.46
C ASP A 46 11.30 0.07 -10.63
N GLU A 47 10.25 0.04 -9.81
CA GLU A 47 9.90 -1.10 -8.98
C GLU A 47 8.83 -1.97 -9.63
N THR A 48 8.87 -3.28 -9.39
CA THR A 48 7.75 -4.14 -9.76
C THR A 48 6.52 -3.82 -8.90
N PRO A 49 5.30 -4.07 -9.37
CA PRO A 49 4.09 -3.81 -8.58
C PRO A 49 4.09 -4.52 -7.21
N ARG A 50 4.68 -5.71 -7.14
CA ARG A 50 4.85 -6.44 -5.89
C ARG A 50 5.81 -5.76 -4.93
N GLU A 51 6.94 -5.26 -5.41
CA GLU A 51 7.88 -4.49 -4.60
C GLU A 51 7.27 -3.19 -4.13
N ALA A 52 6.55 -2.48 -5.00
CA ALA A 52 5.87 -1.24 -4.65
C ALA A 52 4.82 -1.47 -3.54
N LEU A 53 4.02 -2.53 -3.65
CA LEU A 53 3.04 -2.91 -2.63
C LEU A 53 3.71 -3.33 -1.31
N ALA A 54 4.75 -4.17 -1.37
CA ALA A 54 5.46 -4.64 -0.19
C ALA A 54 6.17 -3.51 0.55
N ARG A 55 6.82 -2.60 -0.19
CA ARG A 55 7.46 -1.40 0.35
C ARG A 55 6.45 -0.53 1.08
N ASP A 56 5.30 -0.26 0.47
CA ASP A 56 4.29 0.58 1.09
C ASP A 56 3.67 -0.03 2.35
N VAL A 57 3.43 -1.35 2.36
CA VAL A 57 2.94 -2.04 3.57
C VAL A 57 3.99 -2.01 4.67
N ARG A 58 5.27 -2.17 4.30
CA ARG A 58 6.39 -2.07 5.25
C ARG A 58 6.51 -0.67 5.83
N ASP A 59 6.43 0.37 5.01
CA ASP A 59 6.48 1.76 5.45
C ASP A 59 5.34 2.03 6.45
N MET A 60 4.11 1.61 6.15
CA MET A 60 2.98 1.76 7.07
C MET A 60 3.17 0.99 8.38
N ARG A 61 3.69 -0.24 8.31
CA ARG A 61 4.01 -1.02 9.52
C ARG A 61 5.04 -0.31 10.39
N LEU A 62 6.05 0.31 9.79
CA LEU A 62 7.07 1.08 10.52
C LEU A 62 6.44 2.31 11.18
N ILE A 63 5.66 3.09 10.43
CA ILE A 63 4.97 4.28 10.96
C ILE A 63 4.12 3.92 12.18
N TYR A 64 3.27 2.91 12.08
CA TYR A 64 2.43 2.50 13.20
C TYR A 64 3.22 1.98 14.41
N ARG A 65 4.39 1.38 14.17
CA ARG A 65 5.27 0.92 15.26
C ARG A 65 5.98 2.09 15.93
N ASP A 66 6.47 3.05 15.14
CA ASP A 66 7.16 4.24 15.63
C ASP A 66 6.19 5.14 16.43
N GLU A 67 4.91 5.16 16.05
CA GLU A 67 3.84 5.85 16.79
C GLU A 67 3.29 5.05 17.99
N GLY A 68 3.77 3.82 18.21
CA GLY A 68 3.31 2.97 19.31
C GLY A 68 1.86 2.47 19.19
N VAL A 69 1.21 2.65 18.03
CA VAL A 69 -0.18 2.27 17.77
C VAL A 69 -0.31 0.97 16.97
N TYR A 70 0.77 0.22 16.77
CA TYR A 70 0.75 -1.03 16.01
C TYR A 70 0.00 -2.15 16.76
N THR A 71 -1.31 -2.24 16.54
CA THR A 71 -2.19 -3.26 17.13
C THR A 71 -2.41 -4.47 16.20
N PRO A 72 -2.94 -5.60 16.69
CA PRO A 72 -3.34 -6.73 15.86
C PRO A 72 -4.34 -6.35 14.74
N GLU A 73 -5.26 -5.42 15.01
CA GLU A 73 -6.24 -4.94 14.03
C GLU A 73 -5.57 -4.20 12.86
N ILE A 74 -4.54 -3.40 13.16
CA ILE A 74 -3.73 -2.74 12.13
C ILE A 74 -2.99 -3.78 11.29
N HIS A 75 -2.37 -4.77 11.95
CA HIS A 75 -1.68 -5.85 11.25
C HIS A 75 -2.61 -6.62 10.31
N ASP A 76 -3.82 -6.93 10.75
CA ASP A 76 -4.81 -7.63 9.93
C ASP A 76 -5.33 -6.75 8.79
N SER A 77 -5.50 -5.45 9.02
CA SER A 77 -5.82 -4.48 7.98
C SER A 77 -4.73 -4.41 6.90
N LEU A 78 -3.46 -4.39 7.29
CA LEU A 78 -2.33 -4.43 6.35
C LEU A 78 -2.32 -5.72 5.53
N LYS A 79 -2.61 -6.88 6.15
CA LYS A 79 -2.75 -8.16 5.44
C LYS A 79 -3.92 -8.16 4.46
N GLN A 80 -5.08 -7.66 4.88
CA GLN A 80 -6.26 -7.57 4.00
C GLN A 80 -5.96 -6.75 2.75
N VAL A 81 -5.18 -5.67 2.88
CA VAL A 81 -4.83 -4.83 1.74
C VAL A 81 -3.91 -5.56 0.77
N ILE A 82 -2.96 -6.38 1.25
CA ILE A 82 -2.16 -7.26 0.39
C ILE A 82 -3.08 -8.24 -0.36
N ASN A 83 -3.98 -8.90 0.36
CA ASN A 83 -4.86 -9.92 -0.22
C ASN A 83 -5.80 -9.31 -1.27
N LYS A 84 -6.46 -8.19 -0.96
CA LYS A 84 -7.32 -7.48 -1.92
C LYS A 84 -6.57 -7.08 -3.19
N ASN A 85 -5.31 -6.64 -3.09
CA ASN A 85 -4.52 -6.31 -4.28
C ASN A 85 -4.22 -7.55 -5.13
N LYS A 86 -3.88 -8.68 -4.49
CA LYS A 86 -3.65 -9.95 -5.19
C LYS A 86 -4.91 -10.51 -5.84
N GLU A 87 -6.05 -10.42 -5.15
CA GLU A 87 -7.35 -10.89 -5.65
C GLU A 87 -7.85 -10.03 -6.81
N LYS A 88 -7.73 -8.70 -6.70
CA LYS A 88 -8.23 -7.77 -7.72
C LYS A 88 -7.33 -7.70 -8.95
N TYR A 89 -6.02 -7.79 -8.77
CA TYR A 89 -5.04 -7.77 -9.87
C TYR A 89 -4.03 -8.91 -9.75
N PRO A 90 -4.46 -10.17 -9.95
CA PRO A 90 -3.58 -11.33 -9.84
C PRO A 90 -2.44 -11.30 -10.87
N ASN A 91 -2.69 -10.77 -12.07
CA ASN A 91 -1.64 -10.62 -13.09
C ASN A 91 -0.58 -9.56 -12.72
N LEU A 92 -0.90 -8.65 -11.79
CA LEU A 92 -0.05 -7.53 -11.40
C LEU A 92 0.66 -7.79 -10.06
N PHE A 93 -0.05 -8.32 -9.07
CA PHE A 93 0.46 -8.56 -7.71
C PHE A 93 0.53 -10.05 -7.33
N GLY A 94 -0.06 -10.93 -8.13
CA GLY A 94 0.01 -12.36 -7.90
C GLY A 94 1.42 -12.90 -8.08
N VAL A 95 1.63 -14.11 -7.55
CA VAL A 95 2.74 -14.94 -8.03
C VAL A 95 2.28 -15.44 -9.39
N LYS A 96 3.12 -15.34 -10.44
CA LYS A 96 2.94 -16.22 -11.60
C LYS A 96 2.90 -17.62 -10.99
N ASP A 97 1.72 -18.22 -10.97
CA ASP A 97 1.59 -19.57 -10.45
C ASP A 97 2.31 -20.47 -11.44
N GLY A 98 3.54 -20.77 -11.07
CA GLY A 98 4.59 -21.36 -11.88
C GLY A 98 5.60 -22.02 -10.94
N ARG A 99 5.09 -22.58 -9.84
CA ARG A 99 5.79 -23.60 -9.08
C ARG A 99 5.00 -24.89 -9.28
N ASN A 100 5.55 -25.65 -10.22
CA ASN A 100 5.44 -27.10 -10.39
C ASN A 100 5.51 -27.82 -9.04
#